data_AF-A0A2W2BKI7-F1
#
_entry.id   AF-A0A2W2BKI7-F1
#
_cell.length_a   1.000
_cell.length_b   1.000
_cell.length_c   1.000
_cell.angle_alpha   90.00
_cell.angle_beta   90.00
_cell.angle_gamma   90.00
#
_symmetry.space_group_name_H-M   'P 1'
#
loop_
_entity.id
_entity.type
_entity.pdbx_description
1 polymer ?
#
loop_
_entity_poly.entity_id
_entity_poly.type
_entity_poly.pdbx_seq_one_letter_code
_entity_poly.pdbx_strand_id
1 'polypeptide(L)' 'MMKSIFAKRKPGRPKTGTTRMYGARLSEELVTKIDVWANKNDLSRSEAIRQLIEVALNKGRT' A
#
# COMPACT_ATOMS: atom_id res chain seq x y z
N MET A 1 -36.42 32.93 -22.65
CA MET A 1 -36.09 31.93 -21.62
C MET A 1 -34.80 31.23 -22.01
N MET A 2 -33.68 31.51 -21.33
CA MET A 2 -32.40 30.89 -21.64
C MET A 2 -32.20 29.70 -20.69
N LYS A 3 -32.20 28.48 -21.24
CA LYS A 3 -32.14 27.23 -20.47
C LYS A 3 -30.72 27.05 -19.96
N SER A 4 -30.53 27.25 -18.66
CA SER A 4 -29.24 27.14 -17.97
C SER A 4 -28.64 25.74 -18.11
N ILE A 5 -27.45 25.63 -18.68
CA ILE A 5 -26.69 24.38 -18.77
C ILE A 5 -26.02 24.13 -17.41
N PHE A 6 -26.81 23.77 -16.39
CA PHE A 6 -26.26 23.14 -15.19
C PHE A 6 -26.03 21.65 -15.46
N ALA A 7 -25.19 21.33 -16.45
CA ALA A 7 -24.77 19.95 -16.67
C ALA A 7 -23.76 19.58 -15.57
N LYS A 8 -24.20 18.81 -14.57
CA LYS A 8 -23.30 18.23 -13.56
C LYS A 8 -22.22 17.42 -14.28
N ARG A 9 -20.95 17.77 -14.06
CA ARG A 9 -19.80 17.02 -14.57
C ARG A 9 -19.92 15.57 -14.12
N LYS A 10 -19.82 14.61 -15.04
CA LYS A 10 -19.72 13.19 -14.69
C LYS A 10 -18.52 13.04 -13.75
N PRO A 11 -18.67 12.40 -12.58
CA PRO A 11 -17.53 12.17 -11.70
C PRO A 11 -16.45 11.45 -12.51
N GLY A 12 -15.22 11.95 -12.43
CA GLY A 12 -14.06 11.28 -13.02
C GLY A 12 -13.89 9.87 -12.44
N ARG A 13 -12.94 9.11 -12.98
CA ARG A 13 -12.59 7.78 -12.46
C ARG A 13 -12.49 7.85 -10.92
N PRO A 14 -13.19 6.96 -10.18
CA PRO A 14 -13.13 6.95 -8.72
C PRO A 14 -11.68 6.90 -8.26
N LYS A 15 -11.36 7.58 -7.16
CA LYS A 15 -10.02 7.54 -6.53
C LYS A 15 -9.75 6.12 -6.03
N THR A 16 -9.27 5.25 -6.91
CA THR A 16 -8.76 3.93 -6.57
C THR A 16 -7.29 4.05 -6.17
N GLY A 17 -6.90 3.49 -5.02
CA GLY A 17 -5.51 3.47 -4.53
C GLY A 17 -5.26 4.31 -3.26
N THR A 18 -6.14 4.22 -2.26
CA THR A 18 -6.11 5.06 -1.05
C THR A 18 -5.21 4.53 0.08
N THR A 19 -4.37 3.52 -0.15
CA THR A 19 -3.45 3.05 0.88
C THR A 19 -2.41 4.14 1.16
N ARG A 20 -2.42 4.67 2.39
CA ARG A 20 -1.45 5.69 2.79
C ARG A 20 -0.05 5.11 2.75
N MET A 21 0.88 5.86 2.17
CA MET A 21 2.29 5.51 2.18
C MET A 21 2.90 5.95 3.52
N TYR A 22 3.53 5.01 4.21
CA TYR A 22 4.30 5.28 5.42
C TYR A 22 5.78 5.11 5.10
N GLY A 23 6.57 6.17 5.24
CA GLY A 23 8.02 6.11 5.08
C GLY A 23 8.71 5.65 6.36
N ALA A 24 9.67 4.74 6.23
CA ALA A 24 10.52 4.28 7.33
C ALA A 24 11.98 4.25 6.88
N ARG A 25 12.90 4.56 7.79
CA ARG A 25 14.34 4.37 7.56
C ARG A 25 14.71 2.95 7.99
N LEU A 26 15.10 2.13 7.01
CA LEU A 26 15.51 0.75 7.23
C LEU A 26 16.99 0.61 6.87
N SER A 27 17.70 -0.30 7.55
CA SER A 27 19.06 -0.66 7.14
C SER A 27 19.05 -1.44 5.83
N GLU A 28 20.14 -1.36 5.07
CA GLU A 28 20.30 -2.08 3.79
C GLU A 28 20.21 -3.61 3.98
N GLU A 29 20.75 -4.11 5.09
CA GLU A 29 20.65 -5.54 5.46
C GLU A 29 19.20 -5.98 5.65
N LEU A 30 18.38 -5.14 6.29
CA LEU A 30 16.96 -5.44 6.52
C LEU A 30 16.18 -5.40 5.20
N VAL A 31 16.45 -4.42 4.34
CA VAL A 31 15.84 -4.34 3.00
C VAL A 31 16.19 -5.59 2.18
N THR A 32 17.44 -6.01 2.19
CA THR A 32 17.88 -7.23 1.49
C THR A 32 17.15 -8.48 2.01
N LYS A 33 16.99 -8.62 3.33
CA LYS A 33 16.24 -9.73 3.94
C LYS A 33 14.77 -9.72 3.51
N ILE A 34 14.14 -8.55 3.48
CA ILE A 34 12.76 -8.38 3.02
C ILE A 34 12.63 -8.77 1.54
N ASP A 35 13.56 -8.34 0.69
CA ASP A 35 13.53 -8.64 -0.75
C ASP A 35 13.72 -10.12 -1.04
N VAL A 36 14.63 -10.80 -0.33
CA VAL A 36 14.79 -12.26 -0.42
C VAL A 36 13.50 -12.97 0.00
N TRP A 37 12.86 -12.52 1.08
CA TRP A 37 11.60 -13.10 1.54
C TRP A 37 10.46 -12.84 0.54
N ALA A 38 10.38 -11.63 -0.01
CA ALA A 38 9.40 -11.25 -1.02
C ALA A 38 9.51 -12.13 -2.28
N ASN A 39 10.73 -12.30 -2.81
CA ASN A 39 10.99 -13.15 -3.97
C ASN A 39 10.63 -14.62 -3.72
N LYS A 40 10.88 -15.13 -2.50
CA LYS A 40 10.50 -16.51 -2.14
C LYS A 40 9.00 -16.75 -2.08
N ASN A 41 8.22 -15.70 -1.85
CA ASN A 41 6.76 -15.78 -1.69
C ASN A 41 5.99 -15.20 -2.90
N ASP A 42 6.69 -14.81 -3.97
CA ASP A 42 6.12 -14.16 -5.15
C ASP A 42 5.29 -12.90 -4.82
N LEU A 43 5.82 -12.07 -3.90
CA LEU A 43 5.17 -10.86 -3.41
C LEU A 43 5.93 -9.61 -3.81
N SER A 44 5.22 -8.49 -3.96
CA SER A 44 5.89 -7.19 -3.99
C SER A 44 6.52 -6.88 -2.62
N ARG A 45 7.56 -6.05 -2.60
CA ARG A 45 8.18 -5.57 -1.34
C ARG A 45 7.15 -4.98 -0.37
N SER A 46 6.15 -4.24 -0.89
CA SER A 46 5.11 -3.61 -0.08
C SER A 46 4.16 -4.62 0.57
N GLU A 47 3.90 -5.75 -0.10
CA GLU A 47 3.10 -6.85 0.42
C GLU A 47 3.89 -7.65 1.43
N ALA A 48 5.17 -7.90 1.14
CA ALA A 48 6.07 -8.57 2.05
C ALA A 48 6.22 -7.83 3.37
N ILE A 49 6.43 -6.51 3.33
CA ILE A 49 6.48 -5.69 4.55
C ILE A 49 5.18 -5.79 5.35
N ARG A 50 4.02 -5.72 4.70
CA ARG A 50 2.72 -5.84 5.38
C ARG A 50 2.56 -7.19 6.07
N GLN A 51 2.79 -8.28 5.36
CA GLN A 51 2.66 -9.63 5.92
C GLN A 51 3.66 -9.88 7.05
N LEU A 52 4.91 -9.46 6.89
CA LEU A 52 5.93 -9.62 7.94
C LEU A 52 5.56 -8.84 9.21
N ILE A 53 5.02 -7.63 9.08
CA ILE A 53 4.53 -6.84 10.21
C ILE A 53 3.32 -7.53 10.87
N GLU A 54 2.33 -7.98 10.09
CA GLU A 54 1.15 -8.67 10.61
C GLU A 54 1.52 -9.94 11.37
N VAL A 55 2.41 -10.77 10.81
CA VAL A 55 2.92 -11.97 11.47
C VAL A 55 3.63 -11.62 12.78
N ALA A 56 4.48 -10.59 12.80
CA ALA A 56 5.18 -10.16 14.00
C ALA A 56 4.22 -9.65 15.10
N LEU A 57 3.19 -8.87 14.71
CA LEU A 57 2.19 -8.36 15.64
C LEU A 57 1.30 -9.47 16.20
N ASN A 58 0.90 -10.43 15.36
CA ASN A 58 0.08 -11.58 15.77
C ASN A 58 0.86 -12.54 16.68
N LYS A 59 2.18 -12.67 16.48
CA LYS A 59 3.00 -13.54 17.32
C LYS A 59 3.13 -13.03 18.74
N GLY A 60 3.00 -11.72 18.95
CA GLY A 60 3.14 -11.06 20.25
C GLY A 60 4.56 -11.18 20.80
N ARG A 61 5.12 -10.11 21.36
CA ARG A 61 6.17 -10.27 22.37
C ARG A 61 5.45 -10.51 23.69
N THR A 62 5.20 -11.77 24.02
CA THR A 62 4.97 -12.20 25.41
C THR A 62 6.31 -12.42 26.08
#